data_AF-A0AAD2Y2N7-F1
#
_entry.id   AF-A0AAD2Y2N7-F1
#
_cell.length_a   1.000
_cell.length_b   1.000
_cell.length_c   1.000
_cell.angle_alpha   90.00
_cell.angle_beta   90.00
_cell.angle_gamma   90.00
#
_symmetry.space_group_name_H-M   'P 1'
#
loop_
_entity.id
_entity.type
_entity.pdbx_description
1 polymer ?
#
loop_
_entity_poly.entity_id
_entity_poly.type
_entity_poly.pdbx_seq_one_letter_code
_entity_poly.pdbx_strand_id
1 'polypeptide(L)'
;MNNAYRSLILSDNSIDSTLSIIKSTIEQFYFNKSQLTKEHFSNVLSKSRLPKYTRWKDFVNGMGITVHDINSTEISIESLTFQGNKYSATVKYRAQDHFGLDKEDILKVKFNSIAFFRIWFVLQRAKHFSQKPFFTNFEATITLTGENNV
;
A
#
# COMPACT_ATOMS: atom_id res chain seq x y z
N MET A 1 -9.98 -0.57 -7.76
CA MET A 1 -8.65 -0.68 -7.14
C MET A 1 -8.56 0.08 -5.81
N ASN A 2 -9.01 1.33 -5.72
CA ASN A 2 -9.02 2.11 -4.46
C ASN A 2 -9.69 1.38 -3.27
N ASN A 3 -10.90 0.86 -3.44
CA ASN A 3 -11.62 0.15 -2.38
C ASN A 3 -10.90 -1.13 -1.92
N ALA A 4 -10.24 -1.81 -2.84
CA ALA A 4 -9.47 -3.00 -2.53
C ALA A 4 -8.19 -2.69 -1.78
N TYR A 5 -7.49 -1.63 -2.19
CA TYR A 5 -6.30 -1.16 -1.51
C TYR A 5 -6.62 -0.65 -0.11
N ARG A 6 -7.73 0.09 0.03
CA ARG A 6 -8.31 0.45 1.33
C ARG A 6 -8.59 -0.80 2.18
N SER A 7 -9.23 -1.81 1.61
CA SER A 7 -9.56 -3.04 2.34
C SER A 7 -8.31 -3.80 2.77
N LEU A 8 -7.28 -3.85 1.91
CA LEU A 8 -5.98 -4.44 2.23
C LEU A 8 -5.37 -3.75 3.45
N ILE A 9 -5.27 -2.42 3.44
CA ILE A 9 -4.69 -1.63 4.54
C ILE A 9 -5.50 -1.83 5.83
N LEU A 10 -6.83 -1.77 5.76
CA LEU A 10 -7.70 -1.95 6.93
C LEU A 10 -7.69 -3.38 7.49
N SER A 11 -7.44 -4.38 6.64
CA SER A 11 -7.39 -5.80 7.05
C SER A 11 -6.05 -6.21 7.66
N ASP A 12 -5.01 -5.38 7.53
CA ASP A 12 -3.68 -5.67 8.06
C ASP A 12 -3.58 -5.32 9.56
N ASN A 13 -3.99 -6.28 10.38
CA ASN A 13 -3.93 -6.20 11.84
C ASN A 13 -2.53 -6.49 12.41
N SER A 14 -1.49 -6.54 11.58
CA SER A 14 -0.12 -6.75 12.07
C SER A 14 0.34 -5.54 12.90
N ILE A 15 1.10 -5.79 13.96
CA ILE A 15 1.62 -4.73 14.85
C ILE A 15 2.59 -3.81 14.08
N ASP A 16 3.32 -4.37 13.11
CA ASP A 16 4.25 -3.67 12.22
C ASP A 16 3.58 -3.10 10.95
N SER A 17 2.24 -3.14 10.85
CA SER A 17 1.54 -2.53 9.72
C SER A 17 1.67 -1.00 9.77
N THR A 18 1.70 -0.36 8.60
CA THR A 18 1.82 1.11 8.51
C THR A 18 0.74 1.84 9.32
N LEU A 19 -0.50 1.33 9.29
CA LEU A 19 -1.63 1.94 9.99
C LEU A 19 -1.48 1.81 11.52
N SER A 20 -1.07 0.63 12.00
CA SER A 20 -0.77 0.39 13.42
C SER A 20 0.37 1.27 13.91
N ILE A 21 1.44 1.42 13.11
CA ILE A 21 2.58 2.27 13.44
C ILE A 21 2.14 3.73 13.54
N ILE A 22 1.44 4.27 12.54
CA ILE A 22 0.95 5.67 12.56
C ILE A 22 0.09 5.91 13.79
N LYS A 23 -0.84 4.98 14.08
CA LYS A 23 -1.69 5.04 15.26
C LYS A 23 -0.86 5.11 16.54
N SER A 24 0.08 4.18 16.73
CA SER A 24 0.92 4.12 17.93
C SER A 24 1.82 5.35 18.09
N THR A 25 2.36 5.89 16.98
CA THR A 25 3.18 7.10 17.00
C THR A 25 2.37 8.31 17.47
N ILE A 26 1.11 8.44 17.04
CA ILE A 26 0.22 9.53 17.50
C ILE A 26 -0.15 9.35 18.98
N GLU A 27 -0.50 8.12 19.39
CA GLU A 27 -0.99 7.81 20.74
C GLU A 27 0.07 7.84 21.84
N GLN A 28 1.35 7.74 21.48
CA GLN A 28 2.47 7.78 22.42
C GLN A 28 3.17 9.14 22.43
N PHE A 29 2.75 10.08 21.59
CA PHE A 29 3.44 11.36 21.46
C PHE A 29 3.05 12.36 22.55
N TYR A 30 4.06 12.93 23.20
CA TYR A 30 3.92 13.95 24.25
C TYR A 30 3.77 15.35 23.64
N PHE A 31 2.54 15.73 23.25
CA PHE A 31 2.29 17.03 22.59
C PHE A 31 2.59 18.26 23.46
N ASN A 32 2.57 18.12 24.79
CA ASN A 32 2.87 19.23 25.70
C ASN A 32 4.33 19.69 25.67
N LYS A 33 5.25 18.89 25.10
CA LYS A 33 6.70 19.15 25.10
C LYS A 33 7.28 19.44 23.73
N SER A 34 6.62 19.02 22.66
CA SER A 34 7.16 19.11 21.31
C SER A 34 6.06 19.06 20.25
N GLN A 35 6.36 19.61 19.08
CA GLN A 35 5.51 19.49 17.90
C GLN A 35 5.74 18.15 17.20
N LEU A 36 4.66 17.49 16.80
CA LEU A 36 4.75 16.26 16.01
C LEU A 36 5.19 16.60 14.58
N THR A 37 6.33 16.04 14.17
CA THR A 37 6.93 16.28 12.85
C THR A 37 7.06 15.00 12.02
N LYS A 38 7.37 15.13 10.73
CA LYS A 38 7.53 14.01 9.79
C LYS A 38 8.61 13.00 10.23
N GLU A 39 9.63 13.45 10.94
CA GLU A 39 10.76 12.63 11.39
C GLU A 39 10.32 11.53 12.37
N HIS A 40 9.32 11.82 13.21
CA HIS A 40 8.73 10.87 14.14
C HIS A 40 8.10 9.67 13.43
N PHE A 41 7.55 9.92 12.24
CA PHE A 41 6.97 8.87 11.40
C PHE A 41 8.00 8.20 10.50
N SER A 42 8.92 8.97 9.89
CA SER A 42 9.85 8.45 8.88
C SER A 42 10.75 7.34 9.42
N ASN A 43 11.24 7.50 10.65
CA ASN A 43 12.11 6.49 11.28
C ASN A 43 11.38 5.18 11.58
N VAL A 44 10.10 5.24 11.94
CA VAL A 44 9.31 4.05 12.30
C VAL A 44 8.68 3.41 11.07
N LEU A 45 8.19 4.21 10.12
CA LEU A 45 7.63 3.75 8.85
C LEU A 45 8.68 3.09 7.94
N SER A 46 9.95 3.52 7.98
CA SER A 46 11.02 2.84 7.23
C SER A 46 11.23 1.38 7.66
N LYS A 47 10.83 1.02 8.89
CA LYS A 47 10.87 -0.34 9.44
C LYS A 47 9.53 -1.07 9.35
N SER A 48 8.50 -0.40 8.84
CA SER A 48 7.14 -0.95 8.77
C SER A 48 6.98 -1.95 7.63
N ARG A 49 5.98 -2.82 7.79
CA ARG A 49 5.48 -3.64 6.70
C ARG A 49 4.57 -2.80 5.81
N LEU A 50 5.07 -2.48 4.62
CA LEU A 50 4.27 -1.81 3.60
C LEU A 50 3.11 -2.73 3.16
N PRO A 51 1.92 -2.17 2.84
CA PRO A 51 0.83 -2.94 2.26
C PRO A 51 1.33 -3.58 0.96
N LYS A 52 1.26 -4.92 0.86
CA LYS A 52 1.59 -5.66 -0.35
C LYS A 52 0.56 -6.75 -0.60
N TYR A 53 0.21 -6.97 -1.86
CA TYR A 53 -0.62 -8.09 -2.28
C TYR A 53 0.24 -9.36 -2.47
N THR A 54 0.88 -9.85 -1.40
CA THR A 54 1.74 -11.05 -1.48
C THR A 54 0.98 -12.35 -1.24
N ARG A 55 -0.29 -12.30 -0.81
CA ARG A 55 -1.03 -13.51 -0.40
C ARG A 55 -1.73 -14.16 -1.58
N TRP A 56 -1.56 -15.48 -1.72
CA TRP A 56 -2.19 -16.31 -2.76
C TRP A 56 -3.73 -16.20 -2.81
N LYS A 57 -4.37 -15.89 -1.67
CA LYS A 57 -5.83 -15.68 -1.58
C LYS A 57 -6.30 -14.41 -2.30
N ASP A 58 -5.43 -13.42 -2.51
CA ASP A 58 -5.77 -12.15 -3.17
C ASP A 58 -5.84 -12.27 -4.70
N PHE A 59 -5.38 -13.40 -5.25
CA PHE A 59 -5.41 -13.72 -6.69
C PHE A 59 -6.79 -14.20 -7.16
N VAL A 60 -7.61 -14.77 -6.27
CA VAL A 60 -8.91 -15.37 -6.61
C VAL A 60 -9.99 -14.31 -6.90
N ASN A 61 -9.78 -13.06 -6.47
CA ASN A 61 -10.67 -11.93 -6.73
C ASN A 61 -10.19 -11.01 -7.89
N GLY A 62 -9.24 -11.47 -8.72
CA GLY A 62 -8.76 -10.73 -9.90
C GLY A 62 -7.75 -9.61 -9.62
N MET A 63 -7.43 -9.33 -8.35
CA MET A 63 -6.55 -8.20 -7.97
C MET A 63 -5.07 -8.58 -7.90
N GLY A 64 -4.75 -9.84 -7.58
CA GLY A 64 -3.40 -10.38 -7.76
C GLY A 64 -2.99 -10.56 -9.22
N ILE A 65 -3.93 -10.48 -10.17
CA ILE A 65 -3.64 -10.62 -11.61
C ILE A 65 -3.08 -9.32 -12.19
N THR A 66 -3.40 -8.16 -11.61
CA THR A 66 -3.02 -6.82 -12.12
C THR A 66 -2.04 -6.07 -11.22
N VAL A 67 -1.65 -6.62 -10.07
CA VAL A 67 -0.66 -5.98 -9.17
C VAL A 67 0.53 -6.91 -9.03
N HIS A 68 1.59 -6.62 -9.78
CA HIS A 68 2.80 -7.43 -9.85
C HIS A 68 3.67 -7.21 -8.61
N ASP A 69 3.76 -5.96 -8.16
CA ASP A 69 4.34 -5.53 -6.89
C ASP A 69 3.95 -4.05 -6.70
N ILE A 70 3.59 -3.63 -5.47
CA ILE A 70 3.38 -2.20 -5.24
C ILE A 70 4.75 -1.51 -5.34
N ASN A 71 5.05 -0.97 -6.52
CA ASN A 71 6.35 -0.41 -6.85
C ASN A 71 6.65 0.82 -6.00
N SER A 72 5.63 1.63 -5.70
CA SER A 72 5.75 2.72 -4.75
C SER A 72 4.50 2.88 -3.91
N THR A 73 4.69 3.24 -2.64
CA THR A 73 3.62 3.70 -1.73
C THR A 73 4.07 5.02 -1.11
N GLU A 74 3.25 6.04 -1.27
CA GLU A 74 3.34 7.31 -0.56
C GLU A 74 2.26 7.32 0.53
N ILE A 75 2.66 7.71 1.74
CA ILE A 75 1.76 7.85 2.88
C ILE A 75 1.85 9.30 3.36
N SER A 76 0.69 9.95 3.48
CA SER A 76 0.56 11.32 3.94
C SER A 76 -0.49 11.42 5.04
N ILE A 77 -0.24 12.24 6.06
CA ILE A 77 -1.24 12.60 7.06
C ILE A 77 -1.79 13.96 6.61
N GLU A 78 -2.99 13.96 6.01
CA GLU A 78 -3.62 15.16 5.44
C GLU A 78 -4.24 16.05 6.52
N SER A 79 -4.69 15.45 7.63
CA SER A 79 -5.17 16.18 8.79
C SER A 79 -4.86 15.43 10.08
N LEU A 80 -4.54 16.15 11.15
CA LEU A 80 -4.46 15.63 12.51
C LEU A 80 -5.03 16.67 13.45
N THR A 81 -6.13 16.34 14.13
CA THR A 81 -6.84 17.25 15.04
C THR A 81 -7.04 16.59 16.39
N PHE A 82 -6.88 17.37 17.45
CA PHE A 82 -7.11 16.93 18.83
C PHE A 82 -8.33 17.65 19.42
N GLN A 83 -9.13 16.90 20.18
CA GLN A 83 -10.22 17.41 21.00
C GLN A 83 -10.07 16.83 22.41
N GLY A 84 -9.39 17.57 23.28
CA GLY A 84 -8.94 17.04 24.56
C GLY A 84 -7.94 15.90 24.37
N ASN A 85 -8.19 14.75 24.99
CA ASN A 85 -7.38 13.55 24.83
C ASN A 85 -7.69 12.77 23.55
N LYS A 86 -8.75 13.10 22.82
CA LYS A 86 -9.13 12.40 21.58
C LYS A 86 -8.44 13.00 20.38
N TYR A 87 -8.07 12.16 19.42
CA TYR A 87 -7.56 12.60 18.13
C TYR A 87 -8.37 12.02 16.97
N SER A 88 -8.36 12.75 15.87
CA SER A 88 -8.80 12.30 14.56
C SER A 88 -7.72 12.63 13.54
N ALA A 89 -7.28 11.63 12.79
CA ALA A 89 -6.26 11.77 11.75
C ALA A 89 -6.79 11.24 10.41
N THR A 90 -6.53 11.96 9.34
CA THR A 90 -6.82 11.51 7.96
C THR A 90 -5.52 11.13 7.30
N VAL A 91 -5.35 9.83 7.02
CA VAL A 91 -4.15 9.27 6.39
C VAL A 91 -4.47 8.90 4.95
N LYS A 92 -3.78 9.51 4.00
CA LYS A 92 -3.91 9.21 2.57
C LYS A 92 -2.72 8.40 2.08
N TYR A 93 -3.06 7.25 1.52
CA TYR A 93 -2.15 6.36 0.81
C TYR A 93 -2.31 6.58 -0.68
N ARG A 94 -1.20 6.71 -1.40
CA ARG A 94 -1.13 6.61 -2.86
C ARG A 94 -0.16 5.50 -3.20
N ALA A 95 -0.56 4.62 -4.10
CA ALA A 95 0.29 3.55 -4.58
C ALA A 95 0.27 3.49 -6.09
N GLN A 96 1.39 3.02 -6.63
CA GLN A 96 1.54 2.76 -8.05
C GLN A 96 2.03 1.34 -8.23
N ASP A 97 1.33 0.59 -9.07
CA ASP A 97 1.77 -0.70 -9.56
C ASP A 97 2.28 -0.58 -10.99
N HIS A 98 3.34 -1.33 -11.29
CA HIS A 98 3.94 -1.43 -12.61
C HIS A 98 3.52 -2.77 -13.21
N PHE A 99 2.55 -2.76 -14.13
CA PHE A 99 2.09 -4.01 -14.71
C PHE A 99 2.92 -4.40 -15.95
N GLY A 100 4.09 -4.97 -15.68
CA GLY A 100 5.06 -5.48 -16.65
C GLY A 100 5.47 -6.92 -16.35
N LEU A 101 5.67 -7.75 -17.38
CA LEU A 101 6.28 -9.07 -17.22
C LEU A 101 7.68 -9.10 -17.85
N ASP A 102 8.69 -9.39 -17.05
CA ASP A 102 10.02 -9.68 -17.57
C ASP A 102 10.15 -11.15 -18.04
N LYS A 103 11.29 -11.51 -18.64
CA LYS A 103 11.52 -12.87 -19.14
C LYS A 103 11.61 -13.89 -18.02
N GLU A 104 12.07 -13.49 -16.84
CA GLU A 104 12.24 -14.38 -15.69
C GLU A 104 10.88 -14.62 -15.00
N ASP A 105 9.99 -13.64 -15.04
CA ASP A 105 8.63 -13.75 -14.49
C ASP A 105 7.81 -14.82 -15.19
N ILE A 106 7.85 -14.89 -16.53
CA ILE A 106 7.06 -15.89 -17.28
C ILE A 106 7.57 -17.33 -17.11
N LEU A 107 8.79 -17.51 -16.62
CA LEU A 107 9.35 -18.81 -16.29
C LEU A 107 8.85 -19.34 -14.94
N LYS A 108 8.38 -18.45 -14.06
CA LYS A 108 7.81 -18.86 -12.76
C LYS A 108 6.45 -19.53 -12.98
N VAL A 109 6.24 -20.68 -12.34
CA VAL A 109 5.00 -21.49 -12.43
C VAL A 109 3.73 -20.65 -12.19
N LYS A 110 3.82 -19.69 -11.26
CA LYS A 110 2.74 -18.76 -10.92
C LYS A 110 2.21 -17.99 -12.13
N PHE A 111 3.09 -17.51 -13.01
CA PHE A 111 2.69 -16.69 -14.17
C PHE A 111 2.50 -17.54 -15.42
N ASN A 112 3.32 -18.58 -15.60
CA ASN A 112 3.18 -19.45 -16.76
C ASN A 112 1.84 -20.20 -16.77
N SER A 113 1.32 -20.60 -15.61
CA SER A 113 0.10 -21.43 -15.52
C SER A 113 -1.18 -20.74 -16.01
N ILE A 114 -1.24 -19.40 -16.00
CA ILE A 114 -2.43 -18.65 -16.38
C ILE A 114 -2.26 -18.07 -17.80
N ALA A 115 -3.16 -18.44 -18.71
CA ALA A 115 -3.10 -18.02 -20.12
C ALA A 115 -3.06 -16.50 -20.32
N PHE A 116 -3.76 -15.75 -19.45
CA PHE A 116 -3.73 -14.29 -19.45
C PHE A 116 -2.31 -13.71 -19.38
N PHE A 117 -1.46 -14.19 -18.46
CA PHE A 117 -0.08 -13.69 -18.32
C PHE A 117 0.80 -14.06 -19.51
N ARG A 118 0.60 -15.25 -20.12
CA ARG A 118 1.30 -15.63 -21.35
C ARG A 118 0.92 -14.73 -22.52
N ILE A 119 -0.36 -14.45 -22.69
CA ILE A 119 -0.86 -13.54 -23.75
C ILE A 119 -0.33 -12.11 -23.51
N TRP A 120 -0.41 -11.63 -22.27
CA TRP A 120 0.09 -10.31 -21.89
C TRP A 120 1.60 -10.17 -22.16
N PHE A 121 2.40 -11.18 -21.79
CA PHE A 121 3.84 -11.22 -22.08
C PHE A 121 4.15 -11.11 -23.57
N VAL A 122 3.38 -11.79 -24.43
CA VAL A 122 3.54 -11.71 -25.90
C VAL A 122 3.17 -10.32 -26.41
N LEU A 123 2.06 -9.74 -25.96
CA LEU A 123 1.60 -8.40 -26.39
C LEU A 123 2.61 -7.31 -26.04
N GLN A 124 3.32 -7.44 -24.92
CA GLN A 124 4.35 -6.48 -24.50
C GLN A 124 5.62 -6.52 -25.37
N ARG A 125 5.92 -7.66 -26.01
CA ARG A 125 7.21 -7.91 -26.70
C ARG A 125 7.09 -8.10 -28.20
N ALA A 126 5.91 -8.40 -28.70
CA ALA A 126 5.68 -8.55 -30.13
C ALA A 126 5.91 -7.20 -30.84
N LYS A 127 6.80 -7.20 -31.83
CA LYS A 127 7.31 -6.01 -32.54
C LYS A 127 6.20 -5.15 -33.18
N HIS A 128 5.05 -5.74 -33.46
CA HIS A 128 3.89 -5.06 -34.05
C HIS A 128 2.89 -4.52 -33.02
N PHE A 129 2.97 -4.96 -31.75
CA PHE A 129 2.03 -4.58 -30.69
C PHE A 129 2.65 -3.64 -29.67
N SER A 130 3.95 -3.79 -29.34
CA SER A 130 4.76 -2.91 -28.48
C SER A 130 4.02 -2.29 -27.30
N GLN A 131 3.14 -3.05 -26.64
CA GLN A 131 2.33 -2.51 -25.55
C GLN A 131 3.25 -2.23 -24.36
N LYS A 132 3.32 -0.96 -23.96
CA LYS A 132 4.14 -0.55 -22.82
C LYS A 132 3.51 -1.10 -21.52
N PRO A 133 4.32 -1.45 -20.51
CA PRO A 133 3.81 -1.65 -19.16
C PRO A 133 2.92 -0.47 -18.79
N PHE A 134 1.72 -0.75 -18.29
CA PHE A 134 0.84 0.31 -17.81
C PHE A 134 1.04 0.51 -16.32
N PHE A 135 1.03 1.79 -15.93
CA PHE A 135 1.02 2.16 -14.53
C PHE A 135 -0.41 2.20 -14.05
N THR A 136 -0.68 1.51 -12.96
CA THR A 136 -1.97 1.64 -12.28
C THR A 136 -1.75 2.38 -10.98
N ASN A 137 -2.31 3.58 -10.89
CA ASN A 137 -2.32 4.37 -9.67
C ASN A 137 -3.60 4.08 -8.90
N PHE A 138 -3.48 3.96 -7.59
CA PHE A 138 -4.62 3.80 -6.70
C PHE A 138 -4.38 4.48 -5.37
N GLU A 139 -5.46 4.91 -4.74
CA GLU A 139 -5.42 5.68 -3.50
C GLU A 139 -6.42 5.16 -2.47
N ALA A 140 -6.11 5.40 -1.20
CA ALA A 140 -6.99 5.09 -0.08
C ALA A 140 -6.84 6.16 1.01
N THR A 141 -7.95 6.76 1.43
CA THR A 141 -7.98 7.76 2.51
C THR A 141 -8.63 7.17 3.74
N ILE A 142 -7.87 6.93 4.81
CA ILE A 142 -8.32 6.29 6.04
C ILE A 142 -8.40 7.31 7.16
N THR A 143 -9.55 7.36 7.84
CA THR A 143 -9.70 8.14 9.07
C THR A 143 -9.38 7.25 10.26
N LEU A 144 -8.40 7.69 11.06
CA LEU A 144 -8.04 7.10 12.34
C LEU A 144 -8.60 7.96 13.46
N THR A 145 -9.16 7.32 14.47
CA THR A 145 -9.57 7.97 15.70
C THR A 145 -9.04 7.17 16.88
N GLY A 146 -8.69 7.87 17.95
CA GLY A 146 -8.24 7.24 19.18
C GLY A 146 -8.09 8.23 20.31
N GLU A 147 -7.48 7.78 21.39
CA GLU A 147 -7.17 8.57 22.56
C GLU A 147 -5.66 8.60 22.73
N ASN A 148 -5.12 9.79 22.98
CA ASN A 148 -3.74 9.96 23.35
C ASN A 148 -3.58 9.57 24.82
N ASN A 149 -2.68 8.62 25.10
CA ASN A 149 -2.53 8.00 26.42
C ASN A 149 -1.56 8.76 27.34
N VAL A 150 -1.33 10.03 27.05
CA VAL A 150 -0.20 10.81 27.54
C VAL A 150 -0.62 12.10 28.22
#